data_AF-A0A5C4SQK9-F1
#
_entry.id   AF-A0A5C4SQK9-F1
#
_cell.length_a   1.000
_cell.length_b   1.000
_cell.length_c   1.000
_cell.angle_alpha   90.00
_cell.angle_beta   90.00
_cell.angle_gamma   90.00
#
_symmetry.space_group_name_H-M   'P 1'
#
loop_
_entity.id
_entity.type
_entity.pdbx_description
1 polymer ?
#
loop_
_entity_poly.entity_id
_entity_poly.type
_entity_poly.pdbx_seq_one_letter_code
_entity_poly.pdbx_strand_id
1 'polypeptide(L)'
;MNIPLPDFNSISQICDWIELYILCDSTRLSKSKLNNLLNSYGVYGTDVLITDVMAELSRREFMMGEGSAFRIDNRGVIRRNGYIWEDIPEYVMCLIFSLQGVKKIKGDDDGTKLFERIGKDVIASYLDGKAIVLGFPNDTGLNQQLIDFSIASNEIKSKDRNPANTDKDKGVDIIGWKSHSDKRNNQIVLLIQAAAGYHWNLKKAISKNAWRDFILWSAPFNIGIIIVSTLDEIKFEKARDDYDNVFDRIRIFIALYKKNHTIDNELRQLVREWCVKELN
;
A
#
# COMPACT_ATOMS: atom_id res chain seq x y z
N MET A 1 -21.98 10.53 0.98
CA MET A 1 -20.93 10.91 0.01
C MET A 1 -21.45 10.63 -1.38
N ASN A 2 -21.02 11.37 -2.40
CA ASN A 2 -21.33 11.04 -3.78
C ASN A 2 -20.02 10.63 -4.45
N ILE A 3 -19.52 9.44 -4.12
CA ILE A 3 -18.27 8.91 -4.69
C ILE A 3 -18.55 8.65 -6.17
N PRO A 4 -18.05 9.50 -7.10
CA PRO A 4 -18.33 9.34 -8.50
C PRO A 4 -17.75 8.00 -8.96
N LEU A 5 -18.53 7.29 -9.76
CA LEU A 5 -18.13 6.02 -10.30
C LEU A 5 -17.11 6.25 -11.43
N PRO A 6 -15.85 5.80 -11.28
CA PRO A 6 -14.91 5.86 -12.39
C PRO A 6 -15.40 4.94 -13.51
N ASP A 7 -15.02 5.25 -14.75
CA ASP A 7 -15.29 4.38 -15.90
C ASP A 7 -14.70 3.00 -15.61
N PHE A 8 -15.56 2.01 -15.37
CA PHE A 8 -15.15 0.70 -14.90
C PHE A 8 -14.59 -0.11 -16.05
N ASN A 9 -13.26 -0.13 -16.12
CA ASN A 9 -12.54 -0.93 -17.10
C ASN A 9 -12.30 -2.38 -16.62
N SER A 10 -12.69 -2.71 -15.37
CA SER A 10 -12.47 -4.05 -14.81
C SER A 10 -13.35 -4.39 -13.59
N ILE A 11 -13.57 -5.68 -13.37
CA ILE A 11 -14.18 -6.24 -12.14
C ILE A 11 -13.45 -5.75 -10.89
N SER A 12 -12.11 -5.65 -10.95
CA SER A 12 -11.30 -5.19 -9.82
C SER A 12 -11.65 -3.76 -9.40
N GLN A 13 -11.84 -2.84 -10.36
CA GLN A 13 -12.24 -1.46 -10.05
C GLN A 13 -13.68 -1.39 -9.49
N ILE A 14 -14.59 -2.24 -9.98
CA ILE A 14 -15.93 -2.37 -9.41
C ILE A 14 -15.85 -2.78 -7.95
N CYS A 15 -15.03 -3.78 -7.63
CA CYS A 15 -14.83 -4.23 -6.27
C CYS A 15 -14.21 -3.14 -5.38
N ASP A 16 -13.20 -2.41 -5.87
CA ASP A 16 -12.60 -1.29 -5.14
C ASP A 16 -13.65 -0.20 -4.81
N TRP A 17 -14.53 0.12 -5.76
CA TRP A 17 -15.60 1.08 -5.51
C TRP A 17 -16.64 0.57 -4.52
N ILE A 18 -17.03 -0.72 -4.60
CA ILE A 18 -17.97 -1.32 -3.65
C ILE A 18 -17.40 -1.29 -2.23
N GLU A 19 -16.11 -1.59 -2.08
CA GLU A 19 -15.41 -1.51 -0.80
C GLU A 19 -15.39 -0.07 -0.26
N LEU A 20 -15.12 0.93 -1.10
CA LEU A 20 -15.17 2.33 -0.68
C LEU A 20 -16.59 2.76 -0.30
N TYR A 21 -17.58 2.40 -1.13
CA TYR A 21 -19.00 2.70 -0.92
C TYR A 21 -19.52 2.10 0.39
N ILE A 22 -19.20 0.83 0.69
CA ILE A 22 -19.64 0.20 1.92
C ILE A 22 -18.99 0.88 3.14
N LEU A 23 -17.72 1.26 3.05
CA LEU A 23 -17.03 1.93 4.16
C LEU A 23 -17.59 3.33 4.45
N CYS A 24 -17.89 4.11 3.41
CA CYS A 24 -18.34 5.49 3.55
C CYS A 24 -19.86 5.64 3.77
N ASP A 25 -20.68 4.94 2.98
CA ASP A 25 -22.09 5.34 2.77
C ASP A 25 -23.12 4.27 3.13
N SER A 26 -22.73 3.02 3.37
CA SER A 26 -23.72 1.97 3.63
C SER A 26 -23.20 0.84 4.49
N THR A 27 -23.98 0.41 5.48
CA THR A 27 -23.66 -0.81 6.25
C THR A 27 -23.90 -2.09 5.46
N ARG A 28 -24.74 -2.03 4.42
CA ARG A 28 -25.09 -3.18 3.58
C ARG A 28 -25.37 -2.79 2.13
N LEU A 29 -24.91 -3.60 1.19
CA LEU A 29 -25.23 -3.48 -0.23
C LEU A 29 -25.74 -4.82 -0.75
N SER A 30 -27.04 -4.92 -1.06
CA SER A 30 -27.61 -6.15 -1.64
C SER A 30 -27.23 -6.30 -3.11
N LYS A 31 -27.27 -7.52 -3.65
CA LYS A 31 -27.06 -7.79 -5.09
C LYS A 31 -28.02 -6.98 -5.98
N SER A 32 -29.29 -6.88 -5.59
CA SER A 32 -30.30 -6.09 -6.31
C SER A 32 -29.99 -4.58 -6.30
N LYS A 33 -29.58 -4.05 -5.14
CA LYS A 33 -29.19 -2.64 -5.01
C LYS A 33 -27.91 -2.36 -5.78
N LEU A 34 -26.94 -3.28 -5.75
CA LEU A 34 -25.72 -3.20 -6.55
C LEU A 34 -26.05 -3.14 -8.05
N ASN A 35 -26.91 -4.04 -8.55
CA ASN A 35 -27.31 -4.04 -9.95
C ASN A 35 -27.97 -2.72 -10.36
N ASN A 36 -28.90 -2.22 -9.53
CA ASN A 36 -29.57 -0.94 -9.79
C ASN A 36 -28.57 0.24 -9.79
N LEU A 37 -27.60 0.24 -8.86
CA LEU A 37 -26.54 1.23 -8.83
C LEU A 37 -25.72 1.15 -10.11
N LEU A 38 -25.12 0.01 -10.44
CA LEU A 38 -24.30 -0.15 -11.67
C LEU A 38 -25.05 0.32 -12.93
N ASN A 39 -26.32 -0.08 -13.08
CA ASN A 39 -27.16 0.36 -14.20
C ASN A 39 -27.35 1.88 -14.23
N SER A 40 -27.51 2.53 -13.08
CA SER A 40 -27.64 4.00 -13.01
C SER A 40 -26.40 4.76 -13.43
N TYR A 41 -25.23 4.09 -13.48
CA TYR A 41 -23.97 4.63 -13.98
C TYR A 41 -23.60 4.09 -15.37
N GLY A 42 -24.57 3.52 -16.10
CA GLY A 42 -24.35 3.03 -17.47
C GLY A 42 -23.61 1.69 -17.57
N VAL A 43 -23.32 1.05 -16.44
CA VAL A 43 -22.73 -0.29 -16.37
C VAL A 43 -23.89 -1.28 -16.30
N TYR A 44 -24.36 -1.71 -17.46
CA TYR A 44 -25.47 -2.65 -17.55
C TYR A 44 -25.08 -4.01 -16.96
N GLY A 45 -25.48 -4.23 -15.71
CA GLY A 45 -25.16 -5.42 -14.96
C GLY A 45 -25.88 -6.63 -15.53
N THR A 46 -25.12 -7.53 -16.16
CA THR A 46 -25.60 -8.90 -16.40
C THR A 46 -25.51 -9.67 -15.09
N ASP A 47 -26.33 -10.71 -14.93
CA ASP A 47 -26.21 -11.63 -13.78
C ASP A 47 -24.80 -12.23 -13.67
N VAL A 48 -24.12 -12.39 -14.81
CA VAL A 48 -22.71 -12.81 -14.89
C VAL A 48 -21.79 -11.78 -14.22
N LEU A 49 -21.91 -10.49 -14.56
CA LEU A 49 -21.09 -9.44 -13.94
C LEU A 49 -21.27 -9.40 -12.42
N ILE A 50 -22.50 -9.45 -11.94
CA ILE A 50 -22.77 -9.47 -10.50
C ILE A 50 -22.16 -10.70 -9.85
N THR A 51 -22.24 -11.86 -10.51
CA THR A 51 -21.63 -13.11 -10.01
C THR A 51 -20.11 -12.97 -9.90
N ASP A 52 -19.45 -12.44 -10.92
CA ASP A 52 -17.99 -12.26 -10.95
C ASP A 52 -17.51 -11.24 -9.90
N VAL A 53 -18.24 -10.13 -9.74
CA VAL A 53 -17.95 -9.13 -8.70
C VAL A 53 -18.08 -9.75 -7.30
N MET A 54 -19.13 -10.51 -7.05
CA MET A 54 -19.32 -11.17 -5.75
C MET A 54 -18.26 -12.24 -5.50
N ALA A 55 -17.81 -12.95 -6.54
CA ALA A 55 -16.73 -13.93 -6.44
C ALA A 55 -15.39 -13.25 -6.09
N GLU A 56 -15.05 -12.15 -6.76
CA GLU A 56 -13.83 -11.38 -6.48
C GLU A 56 -13.86 -10.78 -5.06
N LEU A 57 -14.97 -10.18 -4.65
CA LEU A 57 -15.13 -9.68 -3.27
C LEU A 57 -15.02 -10.81 -2.23
N SER A 58 -15.55 -12.00 -2.52
CA SER A 58 -15.42 -13.17 -1.64
C SER A 58 -13.97 -13.63 -1.53
N ARG A 59 -13.23 -13.62 -2.64
CA ARG A 59 -11.78 -13.91 -2.65
C ARG A 59 -11.02 -12.93 -1.78
N ARG A 60 -11.32 -11.63 -1.89
CA ARG A 60 -10.69 -10.57 -1.08
C ARG A 60 -11.01 -10.70 0.40
N GLU A 61 -12.26 -10.95 0.76
CA GLU A 61 -12.64 -11.23 2.16
C GLU A 61 -11.84 -12.42 2.69
N PHE A 62 -11.77 -13.52 1.93
CA PHE A 62 -11.04 -14.72 2.32
C PHE A 62 -9.56 -14.42 2.57
N MET A 63 -8.90 -13.69 1.66
CA MET A 63 -7.49 -13.31 1.81
C MET A 63 -7.25 -12.37 2.98
N MET A 64 -8.16 -11.41 3.22
CA MET A 64 -8.10 -10.55 4.40
C MET A 64 -8.33 -11.34 5.69
N GLY A 65 -9.09 -12.44 5.66
CA GLY A 65 -9.39 -13.33 6.78
C GLY A 65 -10.33 -12.73 7.83
N GLU A 66 -10.28 -13.21 9.08
CA GLU A 66 -11.28 -12.86 10.11
C GLU A 66 -11.43 -11.37 10.47
N GLY A 67 -10.43 -10.55 10.15
CA GLY A 67 -10.43 -9.09 10.39
C GLY A 67 -10.78 -8.26 9.15
N SER A 68 -11.32 -8.88 8.09
CA SER A 68 -11.78 -8.15 6.89
C SER A 68 -12.72 -7.01 7.26
N ALA A 69 -12.58 -5.86 6.59
CA ALA A 69 -13.44 -4.70 6.81
C ALA A 69 -14.91 -4.93 6.37
N PHE A 70 -15.14 -5.95 5.54
CA PHE A 70 -16.45 -6.35 5.07
C PHE A 70 -16.64 -7.87 5.09
N ARG A 71 -17.87 -8.30 4.90
CA ARG A 71 -18.29 -9.70 4.78
C ARG A 71 -19.19 -9.89 3.57
N ILE A 72 -19.02 -11.00 2.89
CA ILE A 72 -19.88 -11.43 1.79
C ILE A 72 -20.87 -12.49 2.28
N ASP A 73 -22.13 -12.31 1.92
CA ASP A 73 -23.18 -13.32 2.11
C ASP A 73 -24.01 -13.51 0.84
N ASN A 74 -24.96 -14.46 0.88
CA ASN A 74 -25.81 -14.77 -0.26
C ASN A 74 -26.62 -13.57 -0.77
N ARG A 75 -26.86 -12.56 0.07
CA ARG A 75 -27.66 -11.37 -0.23
C ARG A 75 -26.82 -10.19 -0.70
N GLY A 76 -25.52 -10.13 -0.40
CA GLY A 76 -24.61 -9.08 -0.87
C GLY A 76 -23.41 -8.83 0.06
N VAL A 77 -23.01 -7.56 0.13
CA VAL A 77 -21.84 -7.08 0.89
C VAL A 77 -22.30 -6.41 2.18
N ILE A 78 -21.63 -6.70 3.29
CA ILE A 78 -21.94 -6.14 4.61
C ILE A 78 -20.66 -5.55 5.20
N ARG A 79 -20.70 -4.31 5.66
CA ARG A 79 -19.60 -3.71 6.45
C ARG A 79 -19.51 -4.41 7.80
N ARG A 80 -18.31 -4.79 8.25
CA ARG A 80 -18.15 -5.31 9.61
C ARG A 80 -18.21 -4.15 10.62
N ASN A 81 -18.71 -4.44 11.82
CA ASN A 81 -18.77 -3.45 12.90
C ASN A 81 -17.34 -2.99 13.27
N GLY A 82 -17.18 -1.70 13.56
CA GLY A 82 -15.88 -1.12 13.90
C GLY A 82 -14.97 -0.79 12.71
N TYR A 83 -15.48 -0.91 11.48
CA TYR A 83 -14.76 -0.50 10.27
C TYR A 83 -15.55 0.58 9.53
N ILE A 84 -15.55 1.80 10.07
CA ILE A 84 -15.92 3.00 9.31
C ILE A 84 -14.67 3.59 8.65
N TRP A 85 -14.82 4.37 7.58
CA TRP A 85 -13.68 4.87 6.83
C TRP A 85 -12.72 5.71 7.70
N GLU A 86 -13.26 6.41 8.70
CA GLU A 86 -12.50 7.21 9.66
C GLU A 86 -11.56 6.37 10.54
N ASP A 87 -11.89 5.11 10.79
CA ASP A 87 -11.13 4.20 11.65
C ASP A 87 -10.00 3.50 10.87
N ILE A 88 -10.13 3.40 9.55
CA ILE A 88 -9.15 2.76 8.65
C ILE A 88 -8.75 3.66 7.46
N PRO A 89 -8.37 4.93 7.70
CA PRO A 89 -8.17 5.90 6.62
C PRO A 89 -7.01 5.51 5.69
N GLU A 90 -6.02 4.75 6.16
CA GLU A 90 -4.91 4.24 5.34
C GLU A 90 -5.40 3.24 4.27
N TYR A 91 -6.39 2.40 4.64
CA TYR A 91 -7.04 1.50 3.68
C TYR A 91 -7.86 2.28 2.64
N VAL A 92 -8.61 3.28 3.11
CA VAL A 92 -9.45 4.15 2.29
C VAL A 92 -8.61 4.97 1.31
N MET A 93 -7.46 5.47 1.75
CA MET A 93 -6.48 6.13 0.88
C MET A 93 -6.03 5.22 -0.27
N CYS A 94 -5.74 3.94 0.02
CA CYS A 94 -5.39 2.97 -1.02
C CYS A 94 -6.54 2.76 -2.02
N LEU A 95 -7.79 2.71 -1.55
CA LEU A 95 -8.97 2.62 -2.43
C LEU A 95 -9.12 3.87 -3.31
N ILE A 96 -8.96 5.07 -2.75
CA ILE A 96 -9.03 6.33 -3.50
C ILE A 96 -7.95 6.35 -4.58
N PHE A 97 -6.71 6.02 -4.25
CA PHE A 97 -5.64 5.94 -5.26
C PHE A 97 -5.88 4.87 -6.32
N SER A 98 -6.44 3.72 -5.95
CA SER A 98 -6.75 2.66 -6.91
C SER A 98 -7.95 3.00 -7.82
N LEU A 99 -8.80 3.95 -7.43
CA LEU A 99 -9.97 4.38 -8.21
C LEU A 99 -9.75 5.66 -9.02
N GLN A 100 -8.91 6.56 -8.51
CA GLN A 100 -8.70 7.89 -9.08
C GLN A 100 -7.26 8.14 -9.56
N GLY A 101 -6.31 7.30 -9.13
CA GLY A 101 -4.89 7.53 -9.35
C GLY A 101 -4.35 8.67 -8.49
N VAL A 102 -3.09 9.03 -8.74
CA VAL A 102 -2.44 10.17 -8.10
C VAL A 102 -2.71 11.42 -8.93
N LYS A 103 -3.47 12.37 -8.38
CA LYS A 103 -3.70 13.68 -9.01
C LYS A 103 -2.58 14.64 -8.62
N LYS A 104 -1.74 15.01 -9.58
CA LYS A 104 -0.65 15.98 -9.34
C LYS A 104 -1.15 17.39 -9.60
N ILE A 105 -1.55 18.09 -8.54
CA ILE A 105 -1.88 19.51 -8.57
C ILE A 105 -0.69 20.28 -7.98
N LYS A 106 -0.20 21.28 -8.70
CA LYS A 106 0.99 22.04 -8.27
C LYS A 106 0.70 22.76 -6.95
N GLY A 107 1.47 22.42 -5.91
CA GLY A 107 1.35 23.04 -4.59
C GLY A 107 0.37 22.35 -3.63
N ASP A 108 -0.24 21.24 -4.04
CA ASP A 108 -1.09 20.41 -3.17
C ASP A 108 -0.38 19.12 -2.79
N ASP A 109 -0.76 18.54 -1.64
CA ASP A 109 -0.26 17.24 -1.21
C ASP A 109 -0.99 16.14 -1.99
N ASP A 110 -0.31 15.55 -2.98
CA ASP A 110 -0.83 14.45 -3.80
C ASP A 110 -0.96 13.12 -3.02
N GLY A 111 -0.66 13.13 -1.72
CA GLY A 111 -0.77 12.02 -0.78
C GLY A 111 0.32 10.97 -0.94
N THR A 112 1.19 11.07 -1.95
CA THR A 112 2.22 10.04 -2.19
C THR A 112 3.21 9.92 -1.04
N LYS A 113 3.52 11.04 -0.36
CA LYS A 113 4.37 11.07 0.84
C LYS A 113 3.68 10.47 2.07
N LEU A 114 2.37 10.64 2.20
CA LEU A 114 1.61 9.92 3.22
C LEU A 114 1.63 8.41 2.94
N PHE A 115 1.51 7.99 1.68
CA PHE A 115 1.60 6.57 1.31
C PHE A 115 2.98 5.96 1.58
N GLU A 116 4.08 6.68 1.33
CA GLU A 116 5.42 6.24 1.72
C GLU A 116 5.54 6.03 3.25
N ARG A 117 4.96 6.94 4.05
CA ARG A 117 4.92 6.81 5.52
C ARG A 117 4.06 5.64 5.98
N ILE A 118 2.91 5.40 5.34
CA ILE A 118 2.09 4.19 5.58
C ILE A 118 2.91 2.94 5.27
N GLY A 119 3.63 2.94 4.14
CA GLY A 119 4.50 1.83 3.77
C GLY A 119 5.59 1.55 4.80
N LYS A 120 6.20 2.58 5.39
CA LYS A 120 7.14 2.42 6.50
C LYS A 120 6.52 1.64 7.67
N ASP A 121 5.30 2.00 8.11
CA ASP A 121 4.61 1.31 9.20
C ASP A 121 4.23 -0.14 8.81
N VAL A 122 3.78 -0.37 7.57
CA VAL A 122 3.52 -1.72 7.02
C VAL A 122 4.77 -2.59 7.10
N ILE A 123 5.92 -2.08 6.64
CA ILE A 123 7.16 -2.84 6.60
C ILE A 123 7.72 -3.10 8.00
N ALA A 124 7.65 -2.12 8.90
CA ALA A 124 8.03 -2.30 10.30
C ALA A 124 7.16 -3.37 10.99
N SER A 125 5.84 -3.34 10.77
CA SER A 125 4.89 -4.34 11.27
C SER A 125 5.14 -5.73 10.68
N TYR A 126 5.40 -5.83 9.38
CA TYR A 126 5.68 -7.10 8.71
C TYR A 126 6.91 -7.78 9.32
N LEU A 127 8.01 -7.03 9.45
CA LEU A 127 9.27 -7.52 9.98
C LEU A 127 9.26 -7.75 11.49
N ASP A 128 8.31 -7.13 12.22
CA ASP A 128 8.43 -6.95 13.66
C ASP A 128 9.79 -6.32 13.99
N GLY A 129 10.03 -5.17 13.34
CA GLY A 129 11.33 -4.53 13.25
C GLY A 129 11.21 -3.02 13.08
N LYS A 130 12.22 -2.42 12.44
CA LYS A 130 12.28 -0.97 12.19
C LYS A 130 12.19 -0.69 10.70
N ALA A 131 11.72 0.50 10.34
CA ALA A 131 11.77 0.99 8.99
C ALA A 131 11.93 2.51 8.96
N ILE A 132 12.53 3.02 7.89
CA ILE A 132 12.68 4.45 7.59
C ILE A 132 12.20 4.74 6.17
N VAL A 133 11.69 5.95 5.95
CA VAL A 133 11.43 6.49 4.61
C VAL A 133 12.69 7.20 4.12
N LEU A 134 13.04 7.05 2.86
CA LEU A 134 14.10 7.82 2.20
C LEU A 134 13.51 9.07 1.53
N GLY A 135 14.30 10.15 1.47
CA GLY A 135 13.82 11.45 1.02
C GLY A 135 12.90 12.16 2.03
N PHE A 136 11.98 12.99 1.55
CA PHE A 136 11.04 13.77 2.39
C PHE A 136 10.17 12.84 3.26
N PRO A 137 9.94 13.13 4.56
CA PRO A 137 10.13 14.41 5.25
C PRO A 137 11.54 14.67 5.78
N ASN A 138 12.52 13.80 5.50
CA ASN A 138 13.87 14.04 5.97
C ASN A 138 14.52 15.16 5.14
N ASP A 139 14.90 16.26 5.79
CA ASP A 139 15.64 17.37 5.17
C ASP A 139 17.11 17.02 4.83
N THR A 140 17.52 15.79 5.12
CA THR A 140 18.88 15.30 4.92
C THR A 140 19.03 14.58 3.59
N GLY A 141 20.13 14.82 2.87
CA GLY A 141 20.43 14.09 1.63
C GLY A 141 20.67 12.59 1.83
N LEU A 142 20.54 11.82 0.75
CA LEU A 142 20.65 10.35 0.76
C LEU A 142 21.91 9.83 1.47
N ASN A 143 23.06 10.47 1.29
CA ASN A 143 24.30 10.05 1.96
C ASN A 143 24.19 10.06 3.49
N GLN A 144 23.51 11.07 4.06
CA GLN A 144 23.29 11.14 5.51
C GLN A 144 22.29 10.09 5.96
N GLN A 145 21.20 9.88 5.19
CA GLN A 145 20.21 8.85 5.49
C GLN A 145 20.84 7.43 5.51
N LEU A 146 21.81 7.17 4.63
CA LEU A 146 22.58 5.91 4.63
C LEU A 146 23.49 5.78 5.85
N ILE A 147 24.08 6.88 6.34
CA ILE A 147 24.85 6.89 7.60
C ILE A 147 23.93 6.55 8.77
N ASP A 148 22.79 7.23 8.85
CA ASP A 148 21.83 7.05 9.94
C ASP A 148 21.27 5.62 9.94
N PHE A 149 20.93 5.08 8.76
CA PHE A 149 20.56 3.68 8.60
C PHE A 149 21.67 2.72 9.05
N SER A 150 22.92 2.95 8.63
CA SER A 150 24.06 2.11 8.99
C SER A 150 24.28 2.07 10.50
N ILE A 151 24.15 3.22 11.17
CA ILE A 151 24.23 3.31 12.64
C ILE A 151 23.05 2.57 13.28
N ALA A 152 21.82 2.77 12.79
CA ALA A 152 20.63 2.20 13.39
C ALA A 152 20.49 0.68 13.18
N SER A 153 21.08 0.15 12.11
CA SER A 153 21.07 -1.28 11.76
C SER A 153 22.38 -2.00 12.13
N ASN A 154 23.47 -1.27 12.41
CA ASN A 154 24.83 -1.80 12.50
C ASN A 154 25.39 -2.39 11.18
N GLU A 155 24.74 -2.18 10.04
CA GLU A 155 25.39 -2.40 8.74
C GLU A 155 26.46 -1.33 8.48
N ILE A 156 27.36 -1.60 7.53
CA ILE A 156 28.51 -0.72 7.27
C ILE A 156 28.25 0.09 6.01
N LYS A 157 28.20 1.42 6.12
CA LYS A 157 28.21 2.27 4.93
C LYS A 157 29.53 2.11 4.17
N SER A 158 29.44 1.91 2.87
CA SER A 158 30.63 1.87 2.01
C SER A 158 31.39 3.19 2.04
N LYS A 159 32.72 3.10 2.06
CA LYS A 159 33.64 4.23 1.92
C LYS A 159 33.97 4.54 0.45
N ASP A 160 33.80 3.55 -0.43
CA ASP A 160 34.26 3.62 -1.82
C ASP A 160 33.26 4.33 -2.73
N ARG A 161 31.98 4.40 -2.32
CA ARG A 161 30.95 5.11 -3.06
C ARG A 161 30.08 5.95 -2.13
N ASN A 162 30.10 7.26 -2.36
CA ASN A 162 29.08 8.16 -1.86
C ASN A 162 28.05 8.40 -2.97
N PRO A 163 26.74 8.38 -2.67
CA PRO A 163 25.75 8.87 -3.61
C PRO A 163 26.07 10.33 -3.95
N ALA A 164 26.08 10.66 -5.24
CA ALA A 164 26.20 12.05 -5.65
C ALA A 164 24.96 12.84 -5.18
N ASN A 165 25.06 14.17 -5.06
CA ASN A 165 23.89 15.00 -4.76
C ASN A 165 22.78 14.89 -5.84
N THR A 166 23.14 14.40 -7.03
CA THR A 166 22.22 14.12 -8.14
C THR A 166 21.76 12.66 -8.18
N ASP A 167 22.39 11.77 -7.42
CA ASP A 167 21.91 10.40 -7.27
C ASP A 167 20.61 10.44 -6.46
N LYS A 168 19.49 10.23 -7.15
CA LYS A 168 18.23 9.86 -6.52
C LYS A 168 18.40 8.58 -5.71
N ASP A 169 17.37 8.18 -4.96
CA ASP A 169 17.35 7.02 -4.07
C ASP A 169 17.37 5.65 -4.78
N LYS A 170 17.76 5.62 -6.06
CA LYS A 170 17.87 4.43 -6.93
C LYS A 170 16.62 3.53 -6.90
N GLY A 171 15.45 4.15 -6.70
CA GLY A 171 14.15 3.49 -6.70
C GLY A 171 13.71 2.95 -5.34
N VAL A 172 14.44 3.20 -4.26
CA VAL A 172 14.04 2.83 -2.90
C VAL A 172 13.39 4.02 -2.22
N ASP A 173 12.19 3.80 -1.69
CA ASP A 173 11.45 4.79 -0.91
C ASP A 173 11.47 4.44 0.58
N ILE A 174 11.61 3.15 0.94
CA ILE A 174 11.60 2.67 2.33
C ILE A 174 12.70 1.62 2.54
N ILE A 175 13.42 1.70 3.66
CA ILE A 175 14.32 0.64 4.14
C ILE A 175 13.76 0.07 5.43
N GLY A 176 13.51 -1.24 5.46
CA GLY A 176 13.07 -1.97 6.65
C GLY A 176 14.10 -3.01 7.08
N TRP A 177 14.25 -3.24 8.38
CA TRP A 177 15.13 -4.29 8.90
C TRP A 177 14.65 -4.87 10.23
N LYS A 178 15.04 -6.11 10.48
CA LYS A 178 14.80 -6.79 11.77
C LYS A 178 16.14 -7.13 12.42
N SER A 179 16.57 -6.33 13.39
CA SER A 179 17.83 -6.58 14.10
C SER A 179 17.76 -7.81 15.01
N HIS A 180 18.91 -8.48 15.15
CA HIS A 180 19.11 -9.49 16.19
C HIS A 180 19.19 -8.83 17.57
N SER A 181 18.86 -9.58 18.62
CA SER A 181 18.92 -9.09 19.99
C SER A 181 20.35 -8.77 20.46
N ASP A 182 21.36 -9.34 19.82
CA ASP A 182 22.78 -9.10 20.10
C ASP A 182 23.35 -7.83 19.43
N LYS A 183 22.53 -7.13 18.65
CA LYS A 183 22.88 -5.92 17.90
C LYS A 183 24.03 -6.12 16.90
N ARG A 184 24.31 -7.35 16.48
CA ARG A 184 25.23 -7.59 15.36
C ARG A 184 24.51 -7.33 14.04
N ASN A 185 25.31 -7.10 13.00
CA ASN A 185 24.83 -7.09 11.62
C ASN A 185 24.47 -8.52 11.16
N ASN A 186 24.24 -8.73 9.86
CA ASN A 186 23.75 -10.00 9.30
C ASN A 186 22.28 -10.25 9.66
N GLN A 187 21.47 -9.23 9.37
CA GLN A 187 20.05 -9.21 9.68
C GLN A 187 19.21 -9.19 8.40
N ILE A 188 17.91 -9.43 8.55
CA ILE A 188 16.97 -9.28 7.43
C ILE A 188 16.84 -7.80 7.09
N VAL A 189 17.05 -7.46 5.82
CA VAL A 189 16.84 -6.11 5.28
C VAL A 189 15.96 -6.18 4.04
N LEU A 190 14.98 -5.27 3.99
CA LEU A 190 14.09 -5.04 2.85
C LEU A 190 14.30 -3.64 2.31
N LEU A 191 14.58 -3.53 1.01
CA LEU A 191 14.55 -2.28 0.27
C LEU A 191 13.25 -2.23 -0.52
N ILE A 192 12.41 -1.23 -0.26
CA ILE A 192 11.03 -1.20 -0.74
C ILE A 192 10.81 0.04 -1.61
N GLN A 193 10.18 -0.17 -2.75
CA GLN A 193 9.66 0.87 -3.62
C GLN A 193 8.16 1.06 -3.36
N ALA A 194 7.72 2.30 -3.17
CA ALA A 194 6.31 2.63 -2.98
C ALA A 194 5.67 3.07 -4.30
N ALA A 195 4.53 2.51 -4.66
CA ALA A 195 3.79 2.88 -5.88
C ALA A 195 2.30 3.11 -5.59
N ALA A 196 1.95 4.38 -5.41
CA ALA A 196 0.57 4.84 -5.24
C ALA A 196 -0.20 4.96 -6.58
N GLY A 197 0.47 4.89 -7.73
CA GLY A 197 -0.15 5.10 -9.05
C GLY A 197 -0.43 3.81 -9.83
N TYR A 198 -1.33 3.91 -10.82
CA TYR A 198 -1.76 2.80 -11.69
C TYR A 198 -0.62 2.07 -12.42
N HIS A 199 0.40 2.81 -12.84
CA HIS A 199 1.49 2.30 -13.67
C HIS A 199 2.65 1.73 -12.85
N TRP A 200 2.36 1.10 -11.72
CA TRP A 200 3.39 0.47 -10.87
C TRP A 200 4.20 -0.57 -11.64
N ASN A 201 3.56 -1.27 -12.58
CA ASN A 201 4.18 -2.29 -13.43
C ASN A 201 5.17 -1.73 -14.47
N LEU A 202 5.21 -0.41 -14.66
CA LEU A 202 6.19 0.27 -15.51
C LEU A 202 7.39 0.77 -14.71
N LYS A 203 7.36 0.66 -13.36
CA LYS A 203 8.48 1.07 -12.52
C LYS A 203 9.63 0.08 -12.71
N LYS A 204 10.82 0.64 -12.90
CA LYS A 204 12.06 -0.15 -12.89
C LYS A 204 12.31 -0.62 -11.47
N ALA A 205 12.56 -1.93 -11.33
CA ALA A 205 12.94 -2.53 -10.06
C ALA A 205 14.20 -1.88 -9.48
N ILE A 206 14.34 -2.00 -8.16
CA ILE A 206 15.47 -1.46 -7.39
C ILE A 206 16.79 -2.09 -7.88
N SER A 207 17.79 -1.25 -8.15
CA SER A 207 19.11 -1.72 -8.58
C SER A 207 19.89 -2.33 -7.41
N LYS A 208 19.87 -3.67 -7.28
CA LYS A 208 20.66 -4.39 -6.26
C LYS A 208 22.15 -4.03 -6.32
N ASN A 209 22.71 -3.84 -7.52
CA ASN A 209 24.12 -3.49 -7.68
C ASN A 209 24.45 -2.10 -7.11
N ALA A 210 23.63 -1.08 -7.39
CA ALA A 210 23.85 0.24 -6.81
C ALA A 210 23.82 0.21 -5.28
N TRP A 211 22.90 -0.56 -4.69
CA TRP A 211 22.76 -0.69 -3.24
C TRP A 211 23.86 -1.50 -2.57
N ARG A 212 24.50 -2.44 -3.27
CA ARG A 212 25.72 -3.11 -2.81
C ARG A 212 26.93 -2.18 -2.77
N ASP A 213 26.95 -1.16 -3.63
CA ASP A 213 28.03 -0.19 -3.60
C ASP A 213 27.84 0.84 -2.46
N PHE A 214 26.60 1.11 -2.04
CA PHE A 214 26.29 2.07 -0.98
C PHE A 214 26.51 1.51 0.43
N ILE A 215 26.14 0.26 0.67
CA ILE A 215 26.23 -0.42 1.96
C ILE A 215 26.96 -1.74 1.77
N LEU A 216 27.93 -2.03 2.65
CA LEU A 216 28.59 -3.32 2.75
C LEU A 216 27.69 -4.26 3.56
N TRP A 217 26.82 -4.97 2.85
CA TRP A 217 25.84 -5.85 3.45
C TRP A 217 26.46 -7.12 4.02
N SER A 218 26.15 -7.41 5.28
CA SER A 218 26.64 -8.60 5.97
C SER A 218 25.83 -9.87 5.62
N ALA A 219 24.65 -9.67 5.03
CA ALA A 219 23.76 -10.70 4.49
C ALA A 219 23.07 -10.19 3.22
N PRO A 220 22.55 -11.07 2.34
CA PRO A 220 21.72 -10.64 1.23
C PRO A 220 20.49 -9.85 1.72
N PHE A 221 20.20 -8.74 1.05
CA PHE A 221 18.95 -8.00 1.22
C PHE A 221 17.94 -8.39 0.15
N ASN A 222 16.66 -8.22 0.47
CA ASN A 222 15.57 -8.40 -0.48
C ASN A 222 15.09 -7.03 -0.99
N ILE A 223 14.62 -7.00 -2.24
CA ILE A 223 13.90 -5.87 -2.80
C ILE A 223 12.41 -6.17 -2.84
N GLY A 224 11.59 -5.13 -2.72
CA GLY A 224 10.14 -5.29 -2.80
C GLY A 224 9.43 -4.05 -3.29
N ILE A 225 8.12 -4.22 -3.48
CA ILE A 225 7.22 -3.14 -3.87
C ILE A 225 6.00 -3.13 -2.95
N ILE A 226 5.53 -1.93 -2.60
CA ILE A 226 4.24 -1.72 -1.94
C ILE A 226 3.31 -0.92 -2.85
N ILE A 227 2.09 -1.42 -3.04
CA ILE A 227 1.14 -0.91 -4.03
C ILE A 227 -0.28 -0.78 -3.45
N VAL A 228 -1.03 0.20 -3.96
CA VAL A 228 -2.40 0.51 -3.50
C VAL A 228 -3.48 -0.41 -4.07
N SER A 229 -3.15 -1.21 -5.08
CA SER A 229 -4.09 -2.11 -5.74
C SER A 229 -4.05 -3.51 -5.15
N THR A 230 -5.19 -4.19 -5.18
CA THR A 230 -5.23 -5.65 -4.99
C THR A 230 -4.84 -6.33 -6.30
N LEU A 231 -3.95 -7.32 -6.24
CA LEU A 231 -3.57 -8.07 -7.43
C LEU A 231 -4.44 -9.33 -7.59
N ASP A 232 -4.73 -9.65 -8.85
CA ASP A 232 -5.14 -11.01 -9.25
C ASP A 232 -3.90 -11.91 -9.27
N GLU A 233 -4.11 -13.23 -9.30
CA GLU A 233 -3.02 -14.22 -9.19
C GLU A 233 -1.97 -14.03 -10.30
N ILE A 234 -2.41 -13.77 -11.53
CA ILE A 234 -1.53 -13.61 -12.69
C ILE A 234 -0.62 -12.38 -12.52
N LYS A 235 -1.17 -11.24 -12.10
CA LYS A 235 -0.38 -10.03 -11.83
C LYS A 235 0.53 -10.21 -10.63
N PHE A 236 0.09 -10.94 -9.61
CA PHE A 236 0.90 -11.24 -8.43
C PHE A 236 2.09 -12.12 -8.81
N GLU A 237 1.89 -13.17 -9.60
CA GLU A 237 2.96 -14.01 -10.14
C GLU A 237 3.97 -13.19 -10.94
N LYS A 238 3.50 -12.35 -11.87
CA LYS A 238 4.38 -11.48 -12.65
C LYS A 238 5.17 -10.50 -11.78
N ALA A 239 4.56 -9.94 -10.74
CA ALA A 239 5.27 -9.05 -9.81
C ALA A 239 6.41 -9.77 -9.07
N ARG A 240 6.31 -11.09 -8.85
CA ARG A 240 7.36 -11.89 -8.20
C ARG A 240 8.60 -12.11 -9.09
N ASP A 241 8.48 -11.91 -10.39
CA ASP A 241 9.63 -11.98 -11.30
C ASP A 241 10.59 -10.79 -11.07
N ASP A 242 10.04 -9.63 -10.70
CA ASP A 242 10.78 -8.38 -10.52
C ASP A 242 11.12 -8.06 -9.06
N TYR A 243 10.33 -8.59 -8.10
CA TYR A 243 10.42 -8.26 -6.69
C TYR A 243 10.44 -9.49 -5.79
N ASP A 244 11.35 -9.51 -4.81
CA ASP A 244 11.43 -10.61 -3.84
C ASP A 244 10.23 -10.57 -2.87
N ASN A 245 9.62 -9.39 -2.65
CA ASN A 245 8.46 -9.18 -1.78
C ASN A 245 7.46 -8.21 -2.41
N VAL A 246 6.18 -8.59 -2.44
CA VAL A 246 5.08 -7.75 -2.93
C VAL A 246 4.11 -7.46 -1.79
N PHE A 247 3.83 -6.20 -1.53
CA PHE A 247 2.87 -5.72 -0.54
C PHE A 247 1.70 -5.04 -1.27
N ASP A 248 0.70 -5.83 -1.65
CA ASP A 248 -0.53 -5.33 -2.23
C ASP A 248 -1.49 -4.79 -1.16
N ARG A 249 -2.61 -4.21 -1.57
CA ARG A 249 -3.56 -3.57 -0.63
C ARG A 249 -4.04 -4.49 0.49
N ILE A 250 -4.24 -5.78 0.19
CA ILE A 250 -4.64 -6.77 1.19
C ILE A 250 -3.54 -6.95 2.24
N ARG A 251 -2.28 -7.09 1.82
CA ARG A 251 -1.15 -7.21 2.75
C ARG A 251 -0.94 -5.94 3.58
N ILE A 252 -1.16 -4.76 2.99
CA ILE A 252 -1.15 -3.48 3.71
C ILE A 252 -2.20 -3.50 4.83
N PHE A 253 -3.45 -3.85 4.50
CA PHE A 253 -4.53 -3.92 5.48
C PHE A 253 -4.21 -4.90 6.64
N ILE A 254 -3.74 -6.10 6.31
CA ILE A 254 -3.38 -7.12 7.31
C ILE A 254 -2.25 -6.61 8.22
N ALA A 255 -1.20 -6.00 7.65
CA ALA A 255 -0.07 -5.51 8.42
C ALA A 255 -0.46 -4.41 9.41
N LEU A 256 -1.41 -3.54 9.04
CA LEU A 256 -1.79 -2.39 9.85
C LEU A 256 -2.88 -2.68 10.89
N TYR A 257 -3.84 -3.55 10.58
CA TYR A 257 -5.04 -3.71 11.42
C TYR A 257 -5.21 -5.09 12.06
N LYS A 258 -4.43 -6.11 11.67
CA LYS A 258 -4.50 -7.44 12.30
C LYS A 258 -3.39 -7.73 13.28
N LYS A 259 -2.19 -7.18 13.07
CA LYS A 259 -1.11 -7.31 14.05
C LYS A 259 -1.33 -6.30 15.17
N ASN A 260 -0.79 -6.59 16.36
CA ASN A 260 -0.66 -5.62 17.47
C ASN A 260 0.36 -4.52 17.13
N HIS A 261 0.24 -3.92 15.95
CA HIS A 261 1.06 -2.80 15.53
C HIS A 261 0.29 -1.51 15.80
N THR A 262 0.94 -0.55 16.43
CA THR A 262 0.36 0.77 16.65
C THR A 262 0.76 1.62 15.46
N ILE A 263 -0.22 2.00 14.63
CA ILE A 263 0.00 3.01 13.60
C ILE A 263 0.31 4.35 14.29
N ASP A 264 1.23 5.11 13.73
CA ASP A 264 1.49 6.48 14.16
C ASP A 264 0.18 7.31 14.13
N ASN A 265 -0.28 7.76 15.30
CA ASN A 265 -1.52 8.53 15.43
C ASN A 265 -1.47 9.85 14.67
N GLU A 266 -0.30 10.47 14.55
CA GLU A 266 -0.13 11.70 13.77
C GLU A 266 -0.31 11.40 12.28
N LEU A 267 0.36 10.35 11.79
CA LEU A 267 0.19 9.88 10.41
C LEU A 267 -1.29 9.57 10.11
N ARG A 268 -1.96 8.81 10.98
CA ARG A 268 -3.38 8.46 10.80
C ARG A 268 -4.25 9.71 10.68
N GLN A 269 -4.01 10.71 11.51
CA GLN A 269 -4.77 11.96 11.47
C GLN A 269 -4.52 12.72 10.16
N LEU A 270 -3.28 12.81 9.69
CA LEU A 270 -2.95 13.42 8.40
C LEU A 270 -3.61 12.68 7.22
N VAL A 271 -3.60 11.35 7.24
CA VAL A 271 -4.25 10.52 6.23
C VAL A 271 -5.77 10.71 6.27
N ARG A 272 -6.37 10.78 7.46
CA ARG A 272 -7.80 11.06 7.60
C ARG A 272 -8.16 12.43 7.02
N GLU A 273 -7.39 13.47 7.32
CA GLU A 273 -7.59 14.81 6.77
C GLU A 273 -7.47 14.84 5.25
N TRP A 274 -6.51 14.09 4.70
CA TRP A 274 -6.37 13.91 3.25
C TRP A 274 -7.58 13.21 2.66
N CYS A 275 -8.07 12.12 3.27
CA CYS A 275 -9.27 11.42 2.83
C CYS A 275 -10.52 12.31 2.87
N VAL A 276 -10.68 13.16 3.88
CA VAL A 276 -11.79 14.14 3.93
C VAL A 276 -11.78 15.04 2.69
N LYS A 277 -10.61 15.50 2.24
CA LYS A 277 -10.50 16.36 1.05
C LYS A 277 -10.87 15.62 -0.23
N GLU A 278 -10.41 14.38 -0.40
CA GLU A 278 -10.66 13.60 -1.62
C GLU A 278 -12.07 13.00 -1.71
N LEU A 279 -12.76 12.86 -0.56
CA LEU A 279 -14.11 12.32 -0.49
C LEU A 279 -15.22 13.38 -0.61
N ASN A 280 -14.88 14.66 -0.46
CA ASN A 280 -15.80 15.80 -0.62
C ASN A 280 -15.81 16.32 -2.06
#